data_AF-A0A382JKF9-F1
#
_entry.id   AF-A0A382JKF9-F1
#
_cell.length_a   1.000
_cell.length_b   1.000
_cell.length_c   1.000
_cell.angle_alpha   90.00
_cell.angle_beta   90.00
_cell.angle_gamma   90.00
#
_symmetry.space_group_name_H-M   'P 1'
#
loop_
_entity.id
_entity.type
_entity.pdbx_description
1 polymer ?
#
loop_
_entity_poly.entity_id
_entity_poly.type
_entity_poly.pdbx_seq_one_letter_code
_entity_poly.pdbx_strand_id
1 'polypeptide(L)'
;MKKIAIMILLFITSSVIFAQNTNVPDDKFEQALIDLGYDDTLDDYVLTANISSVTTLDVHGKEISDLTGIEAFTSLTYLDCWSNKITSLDMSANTALTYLNCWDNQLTSLDVSKNTALTGLVSSTNQLTSLDVTANTALTELTINTNKLTSLDLSNNTVLTVLTIHSNQLTSLDVSNNIALVELNACCNQLTSLDVSNNTALTDLTCSGNKLTTLDVSKNTVLSELAVQSNQLTSLDVSKNTALTKLTINENQLTSLDLSNNTALINIDGWDNALASLDVSNNTALIELNVNNNSLTSLDVSKNTALTKLTINENKLTSLDVSKNTALETLMCGWNQLTSLDVSKNTALKHLECSENQLTSLDVSNNIALVNLDCWWNQLTALDVTKNTALGSLNCSGNELTAL
;
A
#
# COMPACT_ATOMS: atom_id res chain seq x y z
N MET A 1 15.56 -66.79 68.76
CA MET A 1 15.41 -65.35 69.03
C MET A 1 15.26 -64.60 67.70
N LYS A 2 14.16 -63.84 67.57
CA LYS A 2 13.85 -62.76 66.62
C LYS A 2 13.87 -63.06 65.10
N LYS A 3 12.67 -63.36 64.55
CA LYS A 3 12.30 -63.07 63.15
C LYS A 3 12.00 -61.57 63.07
N ILE A 4 12.70 -60.85 62.20
CA ILE A 4 12.42 -59.44 61.88
C ILE A 4 11.44 -59.45 60.71
N ALA A 5 10.20 -59.02 60.96
CA ALA A 5 9.24 -58.70 59.92
C ALA A 5 9.50 -57.27 59.46
N ILE A 6 9.88 -57.11 58.18
CA ILE A 6 10.00 -55.79 57.55
C ILE A 6 8.60 -55.41 57.07
N MET A 7 8.01 -54.42 57.73
CA MET A 7 6.75 -53.80 57.37
C MET A 7 7.04 -52.73 56.31
N ILE A 8 6.71 -53.02 55.04
CA ILE A 8 6.80 -52.03 53.95
C ILE A 8 5.60 -51.09 54.11
N LEU A 9 5.85 -49.88 54.62
CA LEU A 9 4.89 -48.79 54.53
C LEU A 9 4.86 -48.30 53.07
N LEU A 10 3.77 -48.58 52.36
CA LEU A 10 3.43 -47.88 51.13
C LEU A 10 3.01 -46.45 51.49
N PHE A 11 3.91 -45.49 51.29
CA PHE A 11 3.54 -44.08 51.21
C PHE A 11 2.88 -43.84 49.85
N ILE A 12 1.55 -43.81 49.83
CA ILE A 12 0.82 -43.17 48.74
C ILE A 12 0.98 -41.66 48.99
N THR A 13 1.99 -41.04 48.37
CA THR A 13 2.02 -39.59 48.26
C THR A 13 0.92 -39.22 47.27
N SER A 14 -0.25 -38.84 47.78
CA SER A 14 -1.21 -38.09 46.98
C SER A 14 -0.54 -36.80 46.56
N SER A 15 -0.07 -36.74 45.33
CA SER A 15 0.29 -35.48 44.68
C SER A 15 -1.01 -34.69 44.57
N VAL A 16 -1.28 -33.84 45.56
CA VAL A 16 -2.31 -32.81 45.43
C VAL A 16 -1.75 -31.87 44.37
N ILE A 17 -2.22 -32.00 43.14
CA ILE A 17 -1.99 -31.01 42.09
C ILE A 17 -2.79 -29.79 42.56
N PHE A 18 -2.12 -28.84 43.20
CA PHE A 18 -2.72 -27.53 43.38
C PHE A 18 -2.96 -26.97 41.97
N ALA A 19 -4.18 -26.52 41.73
CA ALA A 19 -4.52 -25.80 40.51
C ALA A 19 -3.58 -24.58 40.47
N GLN A 20 -2.70 -24.54 39.47
CA GLN A 20 -1.77 -23.42 39.31
C GLN A 20 -2.56 -22.26 38.73
N ASN A 21 -2.47 -21.09 39.36
CA ASN A 21 -3.00 -19.84 38.83
C ASN A 21 -1.86 -19.05 38.17
N THR A 22 -2.17 -18.41 37.06
CA THR A 22 -1.31 -17.48 36.34
C THR A 22 -1.70 -16.08 36.73
N ASN A 23 -0.73 -15.25 37.12
CA ASN A 23 -0.94 -13.85 37.44
C ASN A 23 -1.21 -13.03 36.16
N VAL A 24 -2.31 -12.27 36.12
CA VAL A 24 -2.76 -11.43 35.01
C VAL A 24 -3.15 -10.05 35.56
N PRO A 25 -2.17 -9.16 35.81
CA PRO A 25 -2.37 -7.94 36.61
C PRO A 25 -3.00 -6.76 35.85
N ASP A 26 -3.22 -6.88 34.54
CA ASP A 26 -3.91 -5.85 33.76
C ASP A 26 -5.40 -6.19 33.69
N ASP A 27 -6.23 -5.41 34.39
CA ASP A 27 -7.69 -5.60 34.43
C ASP A 27 -8.32 -5.70 33.03
N LYS A 28 -7.77 -5.03 32.01
CA LYS A 28 -8.31 -5.11 30.65
C LYS A 28 -7.94 -6.42 29.98
N PHE A 29 -6.75 -6.94 30.25
CA PHE A 29 -6.35 -8.25 29.77
C PHE A 29 -7.15 -9.34 30.47
N GLU A 30 -7.24 -9.32 31.80
CA GLU A 30 -8.05 -10.28 32.56
C GLU A 30 -9.53 -10.21 32.16
N GLN A 31 -10.11 -9.01 32.02
CA GLN A 31 -11.48 -8.86 31.51
C GLN A 31 -11.65 -9.44 30.10
N ALA A 32 -10.66 -9.31 29.22
CA ALA A 32 -10.70 -9.94 27.91
C ALA A 32 -10.70 -11.48 28.01
N LEU A 33 -9.94 -12.05 28.97
CA LEU A 33 -9.96 -13.49 29.24
C LEU A 33 -11.32 -13.95 29.81
N ILE A 34 -11.96 -13.15 30.67
CA ILE A 34 -13.32 -13.39 31.17
C ILE A 34 -14.32 -13.38 30.01
N ASP A 35 -14.27 -12.35 29.15
CA ASP A 35 -15.17 -12.22 28.00
C ASP A 35 -15.03 -13.39 27.01
N LEU A 36 -13.82 -13.96 26.91
CA LEU A 36 -13.52 -15.15 26.10
C LEU A 36 -13.87 -16.48 26.80
N GLY A 37 -14.25 -16.45 28.08
CA GLY A 37 -14.65 -17.62 28.85
C GLY A 37 -13.47 -18.46 29.39
N TYR A 38 -12.28 -17.86 29.49
CA TYR A 38 -11.11 -18.50 30.10
C TYR A 38 -11.01 -18.24 31.61
N ASP A 39 -11.71 -17.22 32.09
CA ASP A 39 -11.74 -16.79 33.47
C ASP A 39 -13.17 -16.40 33.90
N ASP A 40 -13.42 -16.34 35.21
CA ASP A 40 -14.76 -16.12 35.78
C ASP A 40 -14.83 -14.84 36.63
N THR A 41 -13.70 -14.34 37.13
CA THR A 41 -13.65 -13.20 38.05
C THR A 41 -12.46 -12.31 37.74
N LEU A 42 -12.60 -11.02 38.06
CA LEU A 42 -11.51 -10.06 37.98
C LEU A 42 -10.77 -10.06 39.33
N ASP A 43 -9.75 -10.90 39.46
CA ASP A 43 -9.01 -11.09 40.72
C ASP A 43 -7.47 -11.14 40.56
N ASP A 44 -6.94 -10.67 39.42
CA ASP A 44 -5.55 -10.72 38.98
C ASP A 44 -5.04 -12.15 38.64
N TYR A 45 -5.91 -13.16 38.54
CA TYR A 45 -5.50 -14.55 38.36
C TYR A 45 -6.44 -15.38 37.50
N VAL A 46 -5.90 -15.93 36.41
CA VAL A 46 -6.57 -16.98 35.64
C VAL A 46 -6.05 -18.37 36.01
N LEU A 47 -6.91 -19.38 36.03
CA LEU A 47 -6.47 -20.76 36.20
C LEU A 47 -5.61 -21.21 35.00
N THR A 48 -4.34 -21.57 35.23
CA THR A 48 -3.38 -21.93 34.17
C THR A 48 -3.88 -23.08 33.29
N ALA A 49 -4.65 -24.01 33.85
CA ALA A 49 -5.23 -25.12 33.10
C ALA A 49 -6.24 -24.67 32.02
N ASN A 50 -6.89 -23.52 32.20
CA ASN A 50 -7.85 -22.97 31.22
C ASN A 50 -7.14 -22.39 30.00
N ILE A 51 -5.94 -21.82 30.18
CA ILE A 51 -5.24 -21.07 29.12
C ILE A 51 -4.09 -21.84 28.45
N SER A 52 -3.48 -22.81 29.13
CA SER A 52 -2.28 -23.52 28.63
C SER A 52 -2.49 -24.32 27.33
N SER A 53 -3.73 -24.70 27.02
CA SER A 53 -4.11 -25.41 25.80
C SER A 53 -4.65 -24.50 24.68
N VAL A 54 -4.80 -23.20 24.94
CA VAL A 54 -5.33 -22.24 23.97
C VAL A 54 -4.31 -22.02 22.86
N THR A 55 -4.76 -22.21 21.61
CA THR A 55 -3.93 -22.07 20.40
C THR A 55 -4.11 -20.72 19.71
N THR A 56 -5.23 -20.04 19.97
CA THR A 56 -5.58 -18.77 19.34
C THR A 56 -6.11 -17.82 20.40
N LEU A 57 -5.50 -16.65 20.49
CA LEU A 57 -5.94 -15.58 21.39
C LEU A 57 -6.09 -14.30 20.57
N ASP A 58 -7.28 -13.72 20.65
CA ASP A 58 -7.61 -12.43 20.05
C ASP A 58 -8.09 -11.47 21.14
N VAL A 59 -7.29 -10.45 21.40
CA VAL A 59 -7.52 -9.41 22.42
C VAL A 59 -7.31 -8.00 21.83
N HIS A 60 -7.58 -7.83 20.53
CA HIS A 60 -7.44 -6.53 19.87
C HIS A 60 -8.42 -5.46 20.38
N GLY A 61 -8.01 -4.19 20.35
CA GLY A 61 -8.92 -3.07 20.61
C GLY A 61 -9.47 -2.99 22.03
N LYS A 62 -8.77 -3.56 23.03
CA LYS A 62 -9.25 -3.68 24.42
C LYS A 62 -8.62 -2.67 25.38
N GLU A 63 -7.79 -1.77 24.86
CA GLU A 63 -6.98 -0.83 25.65
C GLU A 63 -6.01 -1.51 26.63
N ILE A 64 -5.60 -2.75 26.35
CA ILE A 64 -4.65 -3.51 27.17
C ILE A 64 -3.30 -2.81 27.16
N SER A 65 -2.66 -2.70 28.32
CA SER A 65 -1.34 -2.08 28.47
C SER A 65 -0.23 -3.07 28.81
N ASP A 66 -0.60 -4.19 29.45
CA ASP A 66 0.31 -5.24 29.89
C ASP A 66 -0.31 -6.62 29.61
N LEU A 67 0.46 -7.50 28.95
CA LEU A 67 0.06 -8.88 28.65
C LEU A 67 0.74 -9.89 29.60
N THR A 68 1.26 -9.47 30.75
CA THR A 68 1.76 -10.38 31.79
C THR A 68 0.76 -11.50 32.06
N GLY A 69 1.25 -12.74 32.05
CA GLY A 69 0.44 -13.96 32.08
C GLY A 69 0.35 -14.67 30.71
N ILE A 70 0.66 -13.98 29.61
CA ILE A 70 0.69 -14.56 28.25
C ILE A 70 1.69 -15.72 28.12
N GLU A 71 2.74 -15.75 28.96
CA GLU A 71 3.74 -16.81 28.99
C GLU A 71 3.15 -18.19 29.36
N ALA A 72 1.98 -18.21 30.01
CA ALA A 72 1.26 -19.43 30.36
C ALA A 72 0.42 -20.01 29.22
N PHE A 73 0.23 -19.28 28.11
CA PHE A 73 -0.40 -19.77 26.89
C PHE A 73 0.60 -20.61 26.08
N THR A 74 1.05 -21.74 26.63
CA THR A 74 2.15 -22.53 26.09
C THR A 74 1.86 -23.20 24.74
N SER A 75 0.59 -23.33 24.37
CA SER A 75 0.15 -23.89 23.08
C SER A 75 -0.19 -22.83 22.02
N LEU A 76 0.04 -21.55 22.32
CA LEU A 76 -0.38 -20.43 21.47
C LEU A 76 0.36 -20.45 20.13
N THR A 77 -0.40 -20.54 19.05
CA THR A 77 0.10 -20.49 17.67
C THR A 77 -0.28 -19.18 16.97
N TYR A 78 -1.36 -18.53 17.42
CA TYR A 78 -1.85 -17.27 16.86
C TYR A 78 -2.16 -16.30 18.00
N LEU A 79 -1.50 -15.13 17.98
CA LEU A 79 -1.82 -14.02 18.86
C LEU A 79 -2.20 -12.80 18.04
N ASP A 80 -3.37 -12.25 18.33
CA ASP A 80 -3.76 -10.93 17.87
C ASP A 80 -4.02 -9.99 19.05
N CYS A 81 -3.20 -8.94 19.15
CA CYS A 81 -3.29 -7.89 20.15
C CYS A 81 -3.23 -6.49 19.53
N TRP A 82 -3.70 -6.32 18.28
CA TRP A 82 -3.66 -5.02 17.60
C TRP A 82 -4.54 -3.94 18.27
N SER A 83 -4.21 -2.65 18.05
CA SER A 83 -4.88 -1.48 18.63
C SER A 83 -5.05 -1.55 20.15
N ASN A 84 -3.92 -1.65 20.84
CA ASN A 84 -3.83 -1.63 22.29
C ASN A 84 -2.82 -0.56 22.74
N LYS A 85 -2.48 -0.55 24.03
CA LYS A 85 -1.53 0.40 24.64
C LYS A 85 -0.27 -0.33 25.12
N ILE A 86 0.08 -1.45 24.49
CA ILE A 86 1.19 -2.31 24.91
C ILE A 86 2.51 -1.60 24.66
N THR A 87 3.35 -1.51 25.69
CA THR A 87 4.67 -0.87 25.64
C THR A 87 5.82 -1.87 25.63
N SER A 88 5.57 -3.09 26.14
CA SER A 88 6.48 -4.23 26.16
C SER A 88 5.71 -5.50 25.90
N LEU A 89 6.28 -6.40 25.09
CA LEU A 89 5.66 -7.66 24.72
C LEU A 89 6.71 -8.77 24.79
N ASP A 90 6.63 -9.62 25.81
CA ASP A 90 7.49 -10.78 25.97
C ASP A 90 6.77 -12.04 25.47
N MET A 91 7.21 -12.56 24.33
CA MET A 91 6.69 -13.80 23.72
C MET A 91 7.67 -14.97 23.85
N SER A 92 8.68 -14.87 24.71
CA SER A 92 9.78 -15.84 24.77
C SER A 92 9.35 -17.25 25.17
N ALA A 93 8.25 -17.39 25.90
CA ALA A 93 7.66 -18.67 26.28
C ALA A 93 6.74 -19.27 25.21
N ASN A 94 6.14 -18.44 24.35
CA ASN A 94 5.18 -18.84 23.31
C ASN A 94 5.92 -19.33 22.05
N THR A 95 6.77 -20.33 22.20
CA THR A 95 7.66 -20.84 21.13
C THR A 95 6.92 -21.51 19.97
N ALA A 96 5.65 -21.89 20.16
CA ALA A 96 4.78 -22.45 19.12
C ALA A 96 4.13 -21.39 18.21
N LEU A 97 4.37 -20.10 18.47
CA LEU A 97 3.72 -19.00 17.76
C LEU A 97 4.11 -18.99 16.27
N THR A 98 3.11 -19.09 15.40
CA THR A 98 3.25 -19.02 13.94
C THR A 98 2.79 -17.67 13.38
N TYR A 99 1.91 -16.96 14.10
CA TYR A 99 1.44 -15.65 13.70
C TYR A 99 1.35 -14.70 14.90
N LEU A 100 1.93 -13.51 14.75
CA LEU A 100 1.86 -12.44 15.74
C LEU A 100 1.40 -11.14 15.08
N ASN A 101 0.26 -10.63 15.53
CA ASN A 101 -0.20 -9.29 15.19
C ASN A 101 -0.19 -8.40 16.43
N CYS A 102 0.73 -7.44 16.45
CA CYS A 102 0.85 -6.39 17.47
C CYS A 102 0.81 -4.99 16.82
N TRP A 103 0.13 -4.87 15.68
CA TRP A 103 -0.11 -3.59 15.00
C TRP A 103 -0.76 -2.55 15.93
N ASP A 104 -0.43 -1.27 15.73
CA ASP A 104 -1.05 -0.15 16.47
C ASP A 104 -0.91 -0.30 18.00
N ASN A 105 0.35 -0.28 18.44
CA ASN A 105 0.73 -0.32 19.85
C ASN A 105 1.85 0.71 20.12
N GLN A 106 2.48 0.65 21.29
CA GLN A 106 3.51 1.59 21.71
C GLN A 106 4.87 0.91 21.91
N LEU A 107 5.12 -0.22 21.23
CA LEU A 107 6.34 -1.01 21.37
C LEU A 107 7.55 -0.19 20.91
N THR A 108 8.58 -0.14 21.76
CA THR A 108 9.88 0.46 21.43
C THR A 108 10.93 -0.58 21.02
N SER A 109 10.71 -1.83 21.43
CA SER A 109 11.47 -3.01 21.04
C SER A 109 10.54 -4.21 20.94
N LEU A 110 10.93 -5.20 20.14
CA LEU A 110 10.24 -6.47 20.02
C LEU A 110 11.29 -7.57 19.81
N ASP A 111 11.33 -8.55 20.71
CA ASP A 111 12.19 -9.74 20.58
C ASP A 111 11.35 -10.93 20.14
N VAL A 112 11.63 -11.42 18.93
CA VAL A 112 10.99 -12.61 18.34
C VAL A 112 11.98 -13.77 18.15
N SER A 113 13.16 -13.69 18.77
CA SER A 113 14.24 -14.67 18.58
C SER A 113 13.89 -16.10 19.04
N LYS A 114 12.89 -16.25 19.92
CA LYS A 114 12.38 -17.54 20.39
C LYS A 114 11.19 -18.06 19.58
N ASN A 115 10.53 -17.21 18.81
CA ASN A 115 9.35 -17.54 18.02
C ASN A 115 9.77 -18.00 16.62
N THR A 116 10.64 -19.00 16.55
CA THR A 116 11.26 -19.46 15.28
C THR A 116 10.28 -20.11 14.31
N ALA A 117 9.07 -20.46 14.79
CA ALA A 117 7.97 -20.96 13.97
C ALA A 117 7.14 -19.86 13.28
N LEU A 118 7.43 -18.57 13.52
CA LEU A 118 6.70 -17.46 12.91
C LEU A 118 6.76 -17.53 11.37
N THR A 119 5.57 -17.54 10.77
CA THR A 119 5.35 -17.40 9.33
C THR A 119 4.81 -16.01 8.99
N GLY A 120 4.09 -15.35 9.91
CA GLY A 120 3.60 -13.99 9.76
C GLY A 120 3.89 -13.13 10.97
N LEU A 121 4.42 -11.93 10.74
CA LEU A 121 4.67 -10.92 11.77
C LEU A 121 4.14 -9.56 11.31
N VAL A 122 3.14 -9.05 12.03
CA VAL A 122 2.56 -7.72 11.82
C VAL A 122 2.84 -6.87 13.06
N SER A 123 3.80 -5.94 12.93
CA SER A 123 4.20 -5.02 14.02
C SER A 123 4.26 -3.57 13.53
N SER A 124 3.38 -3.23 12.60
CA SER A 124 3.26 -1.87 12.04
C SER A 124 2.75 -0.88 13.08
N THR A 125 2.88 0.43 12.83
CA THR A 125 2.39 1.51 13.72
C THR A 125 2.84 1.29 15.17
N ASN A 126 4.15 1.27 15.36
CA ASN A 126 4.81 1.17 16.66
C ASN A 126 5.95 2.20 16.72
N GLN A 127 6.88 2.05 17.65
CA GLN A 127 8.02 2.94 17.82
C GLN A 127 9.36 2.20 17.71
N LEU A 128 9.39 1.07 16.99
CA LEU A 128 10.56 0.22 16.84
C LEU A 128 11.69 0.96 16.12
N THR A 129 12.88 0.98 16.71
CA THR A 129 14.10 1.53 16.10
C THR A 129 14.97 0.44 15.47
N SER A 130 14.79 -0.80 15.89
CA SER A 130 15.42 -2.01 15.36
C SER A 130 14.48 -3.19 15.49
N LEU A 131 14.61 -4.16 14.59
CA LEU A 131 13.96 -5.45 14.68
C LEU A 131 14.91 -6.51 14.14
N ASP A 132 15.13 -7.58 14.92
CA ASP A 132 15.91 -8.74 14.50
C ASP A 132 14.96 -9.89 14.17
N VAL A 133 14.92 -10.28 12.90
CA VAL A 133 14.12 -11.41 12.38
C VAL A 133 15.00 -12.55 11.86
N THR A 134 16.30 -12.53 12.16
CA THR A 134 17.27 -13.48 11.58
C THR A 134 17.06 -14.92 12.05
N ALA A 135 16.38 -15.13 13.18
CA ALA A 135 15.99 -16.43 13.70
C ALA A 135 14.66 -16.97 13.11
N ASN A 136 13.85 -16.10 12.49
CA ASN A 136 12.51 -16.43 12.01
C ASN A 136 12.55 -16.84 10.52
N THR A 137 13.30 -17.91 10.24
CA THR A 137 13.57 -18.37 8.87
C THR A 137 12.34 -18.91 8.12
N ALA A 138 11.23 -19.13 8.83
CA ALA A 138 9.94 -19.53 8.28
C ALA A 138 9.04 -18.35 7.85
N LEU A 139 9.45 -17.09 8.07
CA LEU A 139 8.65 -15.92 7.73
C LEU A 139 8.34 -15.85 6.23
N THR A 140 7.06 -15.87 5.91
CA THR A 140 6.50 -15.66 4.58
C THR A 140 5.91 -14.25 4.42
N GLU A 141 5.51 -13.62 5.53
CA GLU A 141 4.92 -12.28 5.59
C GLU A 141 5.55 -11.46 6.73
N LEU A 142 6.04 -10.26 6.39
CA LEU A 142 6.59 -9.31 7.36
C LEU A 142 6.06 -7.90 7.09
N THR A 143 5.30 -7.38 8.06
CA THR A 143 4.64 -6.08 7.97
C THR A 143 5.01 -5.17 9.14
N ILE A 144 5.93 -4.24 8.90
CA ILE A 144 6.58 -3.39 9.92
C ILE A 144 6.55 -1.90 9.56
N ASN A 145 5.47 -1.51 8.89
CA ASN A 145 5.21 -0.15 8.43
C ASN A 145 5.16 0.85 9.59
N THR A 146 5.43 2.13 9.32
CA THR A 146 5.25 3.22 10.29
C THR A 146 5.97 2.93 11.61
N ASN A 147 7.29 2.79 11.51
CA ASN A 147 8.20 2.61 12.64
C ASN A 147 9.38 3.60 12.47
N LYS A 148 10.48 3.40 13.20
CA LYS A 148 11.68 4.25 13.17
C LYS A 148 12.92 3.44 12.78
N LEU A 149 12.75 2.38 11.99
CA LEU A 149 13.84 1.49 11.57
C LEU A 149 14.80 2.23 10.64
N THR A 150 16.10 2.13 10.93
CA THR A 150 17.18 2.68 10.08
C THR A 150 17.90 1.60 9.27
N SER A 151 17.79 0.34 9.70
CA SER A 151 18.26 -0.85 8.98
C SER A 151 17.36 -2.05 9.30
N LEU A 152 17.39 -3.06 8.42
CA LEU A 152 16.73 -4.35 8.62
C LEU A 152 17.56 -5.44 7.93
N ASP A 153 17.87 -6.51 8.65
CA ASP A 153 18.56 -7.68 8.10
C ASP A 153 17.52 -8.77 7.76
N LEU A 154 17.46 -9.12 6.47
CA LEU A 154 16.54 -10.11 5.91
C LEU A 154 17.27 -11.33 5.31
N SER A 155 18.58 -11.44 5.56
CA SER A 155 19.45 -12.41 4.88
C SER A 155 19.03 -13.87 5.09
N ASN A 156 18.39 -14.18 6.23
CA ASN A 156 17.92 -15.53 6.56
C ASN A 156 16.45 -15.80 6.20
N ASN A 157 15.67 -14.78 5.83
CA ASN A 157 14.23 -14.90 5.56
C ASN A 157 13.99 -15.25 4.07
N THR A 158 14.61 -16.33 3.60
CA THR A 158 14.69 -16.68 2.16
C THR A 158 13.35 -17.10 1.54
N VAL A 159 12.38 -17.48 2.37
CA VAL A 159 11.02 -17.85 1.97
C VAL A 159 10.02 -16.69 2.03
N LEU A 160 10.49 -15.47 2.32
CA LEU A 160 9.65 -14.29 2.44
C LEU A 160 8.98 -13.96 1.08
N THR A 161 7.66 -13.84 1.09
CA THR A 161 6.84 -13.57 -0.09
C THR A 161 6.24 -12.16 -0.09
N VAL A 162 5.93 -11.64 1.09
CA VAL A 162 5.37 -10.30 1.29
C VAL A 162 6.24 -9.54 2.27
N LEU A 163 6.72 -8.38 1.84
CA LEU A 163 7.49 -7.47 2.67
C LEU A 163 6.93 -6.05 2.56
N THR A 164 6.32 -5.56 3.64
CA THR A 164 5.86 -4.17 3.73
C THR A 164 6.57 -3.47 4.87
N ILE A 165 7.37 -2.45 4.52
CA ILE A 165 8.24 -1.71 5.43
C ILE A 165 8.12 -0.20 5.24
N HIS A 166 6.96 0.26 4.75
CA HIS A 166 6.79 1.65 4.37
C HIS A 166 6.85 2.59 5.58
N SER A 167 7.18 3.86 5.34
CA SER A 167 7.20 4.89 6.39
C SER A 167 8.17 4.55 7.53
N ASN A 168 9.39 4.18 7.17
CA ASN A 168 10.52 3.98 8.08
C ASN A 168 11.64 4.98 7.72
N GLN A 169 12.86 4.78 8.24
CA GLN A 169 14.01 5.66 8.03
C GLN A 169 15.16 4.94 7.32
N LEU A 170 14.87 3.86 6.57
CA LEU A 170 15.89 3.03 5.91
C LEU A 170 16.62 3.83 4.84
N THR A 171 17.95 3.77 4.85
CA THR A 171 18.82 4.37 3.82
C THR A 171 19.27 3.35 2.77
N SER A 172 19.26 2.06 3.13
CA SER A 172 19.49 0.94 2.25
C SER A 172 18.57 -0.22 2.61
N LEU A 173 18.32 -1.08 1.64
CA LEU A 173 17.57 -2.32 1.81
C LEU A 173 18.22 -3.39 0.94
N ASP A 174 18.61 -4.51 1.54
CA ASP A 174 19.10 -5.69 0.82
C ASP A 174 18.02 -6.77 0.82
N VAL A 175 17.50 -7.07 -0.37
CA VAL A 175 16.51 -8.14 -0.60
C VAL A 175 17.06 -9.25 -1.50
N SER A 176 18.38 -9.31 -1.67
CA SER A 176 19.04 -10.21 -2.63
C SER A 176 18.83 -11.70 -2.33
N ASN A 177 18.60 -12.07 -1.07
CA ASN A 177 18.32 -13.43 -0.62
C ASN A 177 16.82 -13.77 -0.58
N ASN A 178 15.94 -12.77 -0.67
CA ASN A 178 14.48 -12.95 -0.56
C ASN A 178 13.87 -13.24 -1.96
N ILE A 179 14.39 -14.28 -2.61
CA ILE A 179 14.07 -14.61 -4.02
C ILE A 179 12.59 -14.97 -4.26
N ALA A 180 11.88 -15.31 -3.18
CA ALA A 180 10.46 -15.65 -3.20
C ALA A 180 9.53 -14.43 -3.09
N LEU A 181 10.08 -13.20 -2.98
CA LEU A 181 9.26 -11.98 -2.89
C LEU A 181 8.36 -11.82 -4.11
N VAL A 182 7.06 -11.68 -3.82
CA VAL A 182 5.97 -11.39 -4.76
C VAL A 182 5.54 -9.94 -4.59
N GLU A 183 5.46 -9.45 -3.35
CA GLU A 183 5.12 -8.07 -3.02
C GLU A 183 6.23 -7.41 -2.19
N LEU A 184 6.67 -6.24 -2.64
CA LEU A 184 7.58 -5.37 -1.91
C LEU A 184 7.04 -3.94 -1.84
N ASN A 185 6.69 -3.51 -0.62
CA ASN A 185 6.37 -2.11 -0.33
C ASN A 185 7.43 -1.49 0.59
N ALA A 186 8.35 -0.75 -0.03
CA ALA A 186 9.40 0.03 0.63
C ALA A 186 9.16 1.54 0.53
N CYS A 187 7.89 1.99 0.37
CA CYS A 187 7.57 3.41 0.25
C CYS A 187 8.14 4.23 1.41
N CYS A 188 8.39 5.51 1.14
CA CYS A 188 8.40 6.53 2.17
C CYS A 188 9.55 6.26 3.17
N ASN A 189 10.72 5.92 2.61
CA ASN A 189 11.98 5.69 3.30
C ASN A 189 13.00 6.72 2.80
N GLN A 190 14.29 6.43 2.97
CA GLN A 190 15.39 7.30 2.52
C GLN A 190 16.32 6.56 1.55
N LEU A 191 15.82 5.56 0.84
CA LEU A 191 16.61 4.71 -0.06
C LEU A 191 17.18 5.55 -1.21
N THR A 192 18.49 5.44 -1.43
CA THR A 192 19.16 6.06 -2.60
C THR A 192 19.33 5.10 -3.76
N SER A 193 19.22 3.80 -3.50
CA SER A 193 19.28 2.72 -4.47
C SER A 193 18.44 1.54 -3.96
N LEU A 194 17.91 0.76 -4.88
CA LEU A 194 17.21 -0.48 -4.58
C LEU A 194 17.53 -1.50 -5.68
N ASP A 195 18.12 -2.63 -5.29
CA ASP A 195 18.40 -3.74 -6.20
C ASP A 195 17.34 -4.84 -6.00
N VAL A 196 16.54 -5.07 -7.04
CA VAL A 196 15.49 -6.10 -7.09
C VAL A 196 15.77 -7.19 -8.13
N SER A 197 17.02 -7.27 -8.61
CA SER A 197 17.39 -8.14 -9.73
C SER A 197 17.22 -9.65 -9.45
N ASN A 198 17.32 -10.06 -8.19
CA ASN A 198 17.09 -11.44 -7.76
C ASN A 198 15.62 -11.76 -7.46
N ASN A 199 14.77 -10.75 -7.26
CA ASN A 199 13.37 -10.90 -6.87
C ASN A 199 12.48 -11.09 -8.11
N THR A 200 12.81 -12.10 -8.91
CA THR A 200 12.17 -12.36 -10.22
C THR A 200 10.69 -12.74 -10.14
N ALA A 201 10.19 -13.10 -8.95
CA ALA A 201 8.79 -13.38 -8.68
C ALA A 201 7.94 -12.13 -8.36
N LEU A 202 8.54 -10.94 -8.26
CA LEU A 202 7.82 -9.70 -7.94
C LEU A 202 6.72 -9.41 -8.97
N THR A 203 5.48 -9.37 -8.48
CA THR A 203 4.31 -8.87 -9.22
C THR A 203 4.05 -7.41 -8.87
N ASP A 204 4.31 -7.02 -7.63
CA ASP A 204 3.97 -5.69 -7.11
C ASP A 204 5.16 -5.05 -6.40
N LEU A 205 5.64 -3.93 -6.96
CA LEU A 205 6.77 -3.18 -6.43
C LEU A 205 6.36 -1.73 -6.16
N THR A 206 6.39 -1.35 -4.88
CA THR A 206 6.21 0.03 -4.43
C THR A 206 7.47 0.51 -3.72
N CYS A 207 8.18 1.48 -4.32
CA CYS A 207 9.33 2.14 -3.71
C CYS A 207 9.25 3.67 -3.84
N SER A 208 8.03 4.20 -3.85
CA SER A 208 7.73 5.62 -3.89
C SER A 208 8.24 6.39 -2.67
N GLY A 209 8.36 7.71 -2.75
CA GLY A 209 8.77 8.55 -1.60
C GLY A 209 10.16 8.21 -1.07
N ASN A 210 11.11 7.99 -1.97
CA ASN A 210 12.51 7.68 -1.66
C ASN A 210 13.42 8.71 -2.35
N LYS A 211 14.72 8.41 -2.44
CA LYS A 211 15.74 9.26 -3.09
C LYS A 211 16.39 8.51 -4.27
N LEU A 212 15.64 7.62 -4.93
CA LEU A 212 16.16 6.82 -6.04
C LEU A 212 16.42 7.71 -7.25
N THR A 213 17.62 7.61 -7.83
CA THR A 213 17.98 8.29 -9.09
C THR A 213 17.91 7.35 -10.29
N THR A 214 18.01 6.04 -10.04
CA THR A 214 17.84 4.97 -11.01
C THR A 214 17.09 3.80 -10.37
N LEU A 215 16.44 2.99 -11.20
CA LEU A 215 15.85 1.72 -10.80
C LEU A 215 15.92 0.76 -11.99
N ASP A 216 16.47 -0.44 -11.78
CA ASP A 216 16.50 -1.50 -12.79
C ASP A 216 15.45 -2.56 -12.42
N VAL A 217 14.40 -2.66 -13.24
CA VAL A 217 13.33 -3.66 -13.12
C VAL A 217 13.37 -4.71 -14.23
N SER A 218 14.48 -4.79 -14.99
CA SER A 218 14.59 -5.64 -16.18
C SER A 218 14.47 -7.14 -15.91
N LYS A 219 14.70 -7.57 -14.66
CA LYS A 219 14.57 -8.96 -14.22
C LYS A 219 13.18 -9.31 -13.69
N ASN A 220 12.39 -8.32 -13.30
CA ASN A 220 11.06 -8.50 -12.72
C ASN A 220 10.02 -8.61 -13.85
N THR A 221 10.20 -9.58 -14.74
CA THR A 221 9.42 -9.69 -16.00
C THR A 221 7.93 -9.98 -15.80
N VAL A 222 7.55 -10.47 -14.61
CA VAL A 222 6.15 -10.75 -14.23
C VAL A 222 5.49 -9.58 -13.48
N LEU A 223 6.18 -8.45 -13.35
CA LEU A 223 5.67 -7.27 -12.65
C LEU A 223 4.38 -6.76 -13.30
N SER A 224 3.30 -6.70 -12.52
CA SER A 224 1.96 -6.21 -12.88
C SER A 224 1.71 -4.78 -12.41
N GLU A 225 2.26 -4.40 -11.25
CA GLU A 225 2.16 -3.05 -10.71
C GLU A 225 3.54 -2.49 -10.33
N LEU A 226 3.82 -1.28 -10.79
CA LEU A 226 5.04 -0.54 -10.44
C LEU A 226 4.70 0.87 -9.97
N ALA A 227 5.06 1.18 -8.72
CA ALA A 227 4.87 2.48 -8.10
C ALA A 227 6.21 3.06 -7.60
N VAL A 228 6.68 4.08 -8.30
CA VAL A 228 8.00 4.73 -8.07
C VAL A 228 7.89 6.24 -7.89
N GLN A 229 6.69 6.74 -7.61
CA GLN A 229 6.43 8.17 -7.50
C GLN A 229 7.21 8.86 -6.38
N SER A 230 7.39 10.17 -6.49
CA SER A 230 8.14 10.98 -5.51
C SER A 230 9.56 10.44 -5.29
N ASN A 231 10.30 10.32 -6.39
CA ASN A 231 11.72 9.94 -6.43
C ASN A 231 12.50 10.98 -7.26
N GLN A 232 13.72 10.65 -7.68
CA GLN A 232 14.59 11.52 -8.48
C GLN A 232 14.98 10.83 -9.80
N LEU A 233 14.11 9.97 -10.34
CA LEU A 233 14.38 9.21 -11.55
C LEU A 233 14.43 10.14 -12.76
N THR A 234 15.51 10.07 -13.52
CA THR A 234 15.67 10.82 -14.79
C THR A 234 15.36 9.96 -16.02
N SER A 235 15.38 8.64 -15.85
CA SER A 235 14.98 7.64 -16.83
C SER A 235 14.42 6.41 -16.12
N LEU A 236 13.58 5.66 -16.83
CA LEU A 236 13.03 4.39 -16.38
C LEU A 236 12.81 3.48 -17.59
N ASP A 237 13.42 2.30 -17.60
CA ASP A 237 13.21 1.28 -18.62
C ASP A 237 12.25 0.21 -18.10
N VAL A 238 11.05 0.15 -18.68
CA VAL A 238 10.01 -0.85 -18.38
C VAL A 238 9.79 -1.82 -19.54
N SER A 239 10.69 -1.86 -20.52
CA SER A 239 10.52 -2.65 -21.76
C SER A 239 10.41 -4.15 -21.53
N LYS A 240 10.90 -4.67 -20.39
CA LYS A 240 10.82 -6.09 -20.01
C LYS A 240 9.58 -6.43 -19.19
N ASN A 241 8.91 -5.44 -18.62
CA ASN A 241 7.77 -5.60 -17.73
C ASN A 241 6.47 -5.61 -18.54
N THR A 242 6.37 -6.55 -19.48
CA THR A 242 5.26 -6.64 -20.45
C THR A 242 3.91 -6.97 -19.80
N ALA A 243 3.92 -7.47 -18.57
CA ALA A 243 2.73 -7.75 -17.76
C ALA A 243 2.19 -6.52 -17.01
N LEU A 244 2.86 -5.36 -17.08
CA LEU A 244 2.42 -4.16 -16.37
C LEU A 244 1.02 -3.74 -16.79
N THR A 245 0.14 -3.64 -15.80
CA THR A 245 -1.22 -3.13 -15.93
C THR A 245 -1.36 -1.75 -15.30
N LYS A 246 -0.52 -1.43 -14.31
CA LYS A 246 -0.50 -0.14 -13.61
C LYS A 246 0.92 0.38 -13.45
N LEU A 247 1.13 1.62 -13.85
CA LEU A 247 2.41 2.31 -13.77
C LEU A 247 2.22 3.69 -13.14
N THR A 248 2.82 3.90 -11.97
CA THR A 248 2.79 5.18 -11.23
C THR A 248 4.21 5.72 -11.09
N ILE A 249 4.50 6.81 -11.80
CA ILE A 249 5.83 7.42 -11.97
C ILE A 249 5.83 8.92 -11.67
N ASN A 250 4.74 9.44 -11.10
CA ASN A 250 4.58 10.87 -10.87
C ASN A 250 5.64 11.45 -9.93
N GLU A 251 5.84 12.78 -9.95
CA GLU A 251 6.82 13.47 -9.12
C GLU A 251 8.24 12.88 -9.30
N ASN A 252 8.70 12.83 -10.54
CA ASN A 252 10.05 12.41 -10.92
C ASN A 252 10.65 13.44 -11.90
N GLN A 253 11.78 13.12 -12.52
CA GLN A 253 12.48 14.00 -13.46
C GLN A 253 12.59 13.35 -14.85
N LEU A 254 11.60 12.52 -15.22
CA LEU A 254 11.61 11.79 -16.49
C LEU A 254 11.42 12.75 -17.66
N THR A 255 12.31 12.68 -18.63
CA THR A 255 12.24 13.49 -19.87
C THR A 255 11.66 12.73 -21.05
N SER A 256 11.70 11.40 -20.99
CA SER A 256 11.13 10.48 -21.96
C SER A 256 10.72 9.18 -21.27
N LEU A 257 9.80 8.47 -21.89
CA LEU A 257 9.31 7.18 -21.43
C LEU A 257 8.87 6.36 -22.65
N ASP A 258 9.40 5.15 -22.78
CA ASP A 258 8.99 4.20 -23.81
C ASP A 258 8.05 3.15 -23.20
N LEU A 259 6.81 3.13 -23.70
CA LEU A 259 5.75 2.21 -23.27
C LEU A 259 5.33 1.23 -24.37
N SER A 260 6.11 1.14 -25.47
CA SER A 260 5.75 0.37 -26.66
C SER A 260 5.54 -1.12 -26.41
N ASN A 261 6.23 -1.69 -25.42
CA ASN A 261 6.12 -3.10 -25.04
C ASN A 261 5.06 -3.37 -23.95
N ASN A 262 4.56 -2.33 -23.27
CA ASN A 262 3.66 -2.45 -22.11
C ASN A 262 2.19 -2.43 -22.56
N THR A 263 1.84 -3.32 -23.49
CA THR A 263 0.52 -3.36 -24.13
C THR A 263 -0.65 -3.67 -23.19
N ALA A 264 -0.36 -4.23 -22.01
CA ALA A 264 -1.32 -4.55 -20.96
C ALA A 264 -1.68 -3.36 -20.04
N LEU A 265 -1.06 -2.18 -20.21
CA LEU A 265 -1.31 -1.02 -19.36
C LEU A 265 -2.77 -0.57 -19.43
N ILE A 266 -3.37 -0.47 -18.24
CA ILE A 266 -4.73 0.00 -17.98
C ILE A 266 -4.70 1.39 -17.33
N ASN A 267 -3.74 1.63 -16.44
CA ASN A 267 -3.59 2.89 -15.73
C ASN A 267 -2.14 3.39 -15.81
N ILE A 268 -1.97 4.63 -16.26
CA ILE A 268 -0.70 5.35 -16.24
C ILE A 268 -0.89 6.64 -15.45
N ASP A 269 -0.10 6.79 -14.38
CA ASP A 269 -0.04 8.00 -13.58
C ASP A 269 1.37 8.58 -13.58
N GLY A 270 1.59 9.59 -14.41
CA GLY A 270 2.90 10.20 -14.68
C GLY A 270 2.91 11.72 -14.61
N TRP A 271 2.07 12.30 -13.76
CA TRP A 271 2.07 13.75 -13.54
C TRP A 271 3.37 14.26 -12.90
N ASP A 272 3.65 15.55 -13.03
CA ASP A 272 4.85 16.21 -12.47
C ASP A 272 6.15 15.50 -12.85
N ASN A 273 6.42 15.56 -14.16
CA ASN A 273 7.65 15.10 -14.79
C ASN A 273 8.09 16.14 -15.83
N ALA A 274 9.09 15.81 -16.65
CA ALA A 274 9.60 16.66 -17.72
C ALA A 274 9.37 16.06 -19.11
N LEU A 275 8.31 15.24 -19.30
CA LEU A 275 8.06 14.54 -20.56
C LEU A 275 7.77 15.56 -21.67
N ALA A 276 8.59 15.53 -22.73
CA ALA A 276 8.39 16.39 -23.90
C ALA A 276 7.45 15.75 -24.94
N SER A 277 7.35 14.42 -24.94
CA SER A 277 6.47 13.62 -25.76
C SER A 277 6.13 12.32 -25.05
N LEU A 278 4.98 11.73 -25.38
CA LEU A 278 4.59 10.42 -24.92
C LEU A 278 3.83 9.70 -26.03
N ASP A 279 4.26 8.48 -26.38
CA ASP A 279 3.55 7.60 -27.31
C ASP A 279 2.80 6.53 -26.53
N VAL A 280 1.46 6.58 -26.62
CA VAL A 280 0.55 5.62 -25.99
C VAL A 280 -0.17 4.74 -27.02
N SER A 281 0.26 4.74 -28.28
CA SER A 281 -0.45 4.08 -29.38
C SER A 281 -0.56 2.56 -29.24
N ASN A 282 0.38 1.92 -28.54
CA ASN A 282 0.38 0.48 -28.26
C ASN A 282 -0.40 0.11 -26.99
N ASN A 283 -0.72 1.07 -26.12
CA ASN A 283 -1.42 0.84 -24.85
C ASN A 283 -2.94 0.86 -25.07
N THR A 284 -3.44 0.01 -25.96
CA THR A 284 -4.85 0.02 -26.41
C THR A 284 -5.86 -0.33 -25.30
N ALA A 285 -5.40 -0.96 -24.22
CA ALA A 285 -6.18 -1.29 -23.02
C ALA A 285 -6.31 -0.12 -22.01
N LEU A 286 -5.68 1.02 -22.29
CA LEU A 286 -5.62 2.15 -21.35
C LEU A 286 -7.01 2.73 -21.06
N ILE A 287 -7.36 2.76 -19.77
CA ILE A 287 -8.61 3.30 -19.23
C ILE A 287 -8.37 4.68 -18.61
N GLU A 288 -7.25 4.83 -17.89
CA GLU A 288 -6.87 6.07 -17.23
C GLU A 288 -5.46 6.51 -17.63
N LEU A 289 -5.35 7.77 -18.06
CA LEU A 289 -4.08 8.42 -18.36
C LEU A 289 -4.00 9.77 -17.64
N ASN A 290 -3.03 9.89 -16.73
CA ASN A 290 -2.67 11.15 -16.10
C ASN A 290 -1.22 11.53 -16.43
N VAL A 291 -1.05 12.64 -17.14
CA VAL A 291 0.24 13.24 -17.47
C VAL A 291 0.21 14.76 -17.27
N ASN A 292 -0.53 15.20 -16.26
CA ASN A 292 -0.56 16.60 -15.82
C ASN A 292 0.86 17.12 -15.55
N ASN A 293 1.07 18.43 -15.69
CA ASN A 293 2.32 19.11 -15.34
C ASN A 293 3.54 18.41 -15.97
N ASN A 294 3.61 18.49 -17.30
CA ASN A 294 4.69 17.98 -18.12
C ASN A 294 5.06 19.04 -19.17
N SER A 295 5.79 18.65 -20.22
CA SER A 295 6.16 19.56 -21.33
C SER A 295 5.67 19.05 -22.68
N LEU A 296 4.54 18.31 -22.70
CA LEU A 296 3.97 17.77 -23.93
C LEU A 296 3.51 18.91 -24.84
N THR A 297 3.85 18.83 -26.12
CA THR A 297 3.35 19.75 -27.16
C THR A 297 2.25 19.14 -28.02
N SER A 298 2.13 17.81 -27.98
CA SER A 298 1.09 17.03 -28.63
C SER A 298 0.91 15.71 -27.89
N LEU A 299 -0.27 15.12 -28.02
CA LEU A 299 -0.58 13.79 -27.50
C LEU A 299 -1.61 13.14 -28.43
N ASP A 300 -1.27 11.96 -28.98
CA ASP A 300 -2.19 11.16 -29.78
C ASP A 300 -2.79 10.05 -28.92
N VAL A 301 -4.09 10.16 -28.64
CA VAL A 301 -4.88 9.17 -27.88
C VAL A 301 -5.84 8.38 -28.77
N SER A 302 -5.69 8.43 -30.09
CA SER A 302 -6.64 7.87 -31.06
C SER A 302 -6.76 6.34 -30.99
N LYS A 303 -5.76 5.65 -30.43
CA LYS A 303 -5.75 4.19 -30.24
C LYS A 303 -6.31 3.77 -28.88
N ASN A 304 -6.36 4.67 -27.91
CA ASN A 304 -6.78 4.38 -26.54
C ASN A 304 -8.31 4.53 -26.43
N THR A 305 -9.04 3.77 -27.24
CA THR A 305 -10.51 3.87 -27.36
C THR A 305 -11.28 3.50 -26.09
N ALA A 306 -10.62 2.81 -25.15
CA ALA A 306 -11.14 2.46 -23.84
C ALA A 306 -10.99 3.56 -22.78
N LEU A 307 -10.32 4.69 -23.10
CA LEU A 307 -10.11 5.78 -22.14
C LEU A 307 -11.43 6.32 -21.60
N THR A 308 -11.57 6.30 -20.28
CA THR A 308 -12.66 6.92 -19.53
C THR A 308 -12.20 8.18 -18.81
N LYS A 309 -10.90 8.29 -18.49
CA LYS A 309 -10.31 9.46 -17.82
C LYS A 309 -8.99 9.86 -18.49
N LEU A 310 -8.94 11.11 -18.94
CA LEU A 310 -7.75 11.74 -19.50
C LEU A 310 -7.47 13.05 -18.75
N THR A 311 -6.32 13.12 -18.09
CA THR A 311 -5.85 14.33 -17.40
C THR A 311 -4.48 14.73 -17.94
N ILE A 312 -4.43 15.89 -18.59
CA ILE A 312 -3.28 16.42 -19.34
C ILE A 312 -3.07 17.92 -19.07
N ASN A 313 -3.51 18.38 -17.91
CA ASN A 313 -3.38 19.77 -17.47
C ASN A 313 -1.92 20.23 -17.46
N GLU A 314 -1.70 21.53 -17.52
CA GLU A 314 -0.36 22.12 -17.33
C GLU A 314 0.67 21.52 -18.30
N ASN A 315 0.34 21.59 -19.58
CA ASN A 315 1.21 21.17 -20.68
C ASN A 315 1.29 22.31 -21.72
N LYS A 316 1.78 22.01 -22.92
CA LYS A 316 1.99 22.97 -24.01
C LYS A 316 1.24 22.56 -25.28
N LEU A 317 0.12 21.85 -25.14
CA LEU A 317 -0.67 21.38 -26.29
C LEU A 317 -1.34 22.57 -26.99
N THR A 318 -1.25 22.60 -28.32
CA THR A 318 -1.95 23.59 -29.16
C THR A 318 -3.22 23.03 -29.81
N SER A 319 -3.34 21.70 -29.83
CA SER A 319 -4.50 20.95 -30.31
C SER A 319 -4.63 19.64 -29.55
N LEU A 320 -5.85 19.11 -29.51
CA LEU A 320 -6.18 17.84 -28.90
C LEU A 320 -7.33 17.19 -29.67
N ASP A 321 -7.13 15.96 -30.16
CA ASP A 321 -8.17 15.15 -30.79
C ASP A 321 -8.59 14.01 -29.84
N VAL A 322 -9.82 14.10 -29.33
CA VAL A 322 -10.45 13.09 -28.46
C VAL A 322 -11.61 12.36 -29.16
N SER A 323 -11.73 12.48 -30.48
CA SER A 323 -12.87 11.97 -31.27
C SER A 323 -13.03 10.44 -31.24
N LYS A 324 -11.95 9.72 -30.92
CA LYS A 324 -11.94 8.25 -30.79
C LYS A 324 -12.21 7.77 -29.37
N ASN A 325 -12.11 8.63 -28.37
CA ASN A 325 -12.26 8.29 -26.96
C ASN A 325 -13.74 8.43 -26.55
N THR A 326 -14.62 7.71 -27.23
CA THR A 326 -16.09 7.84 -27.05
C THR A 326 -16.58 7.43 -25.65
N ALA A 327 -15.78 6.66 -24.91
CA ALA A 327 -16.03 6.27 -23.53
C ALA A 327 -15.59 7.32 -22.49
N LEU A 328 -15.01 8.45 -22.92
CA LEU A 328 -14.44 9.45 -22.02
C LEU A 328 -15.52 10.09 -21.14
N GLU A 329 -15.37 9.93 -19.82
CA GLU A 329 -16.24 10.50 -18.80
C GLU A 329 -15.60 11.73 -18.14
N THR A 330 -14.27 11.79 -18.06
CA THR A 330 -13.51 12.91 -17.50
C THR A 330 -12.43 13.36 -18.46
N LEU A 331 -12.45 14.63 -18.82
CA LEU A 331 -11.39 15.30 -19.57
C LEU A 331 -10.91 16.52 -18.78
N MET A 332 -9.64 16.51 -18.38
CA MET A 332 -8.96 17.67 -17.82
C MET A 332 -7.82 18.04 -18.76
N CYS A 333 -7.96 19.14 -19.47
CA CYS A 333 -6.97 19.69 -20.41
C CYS A 333 -6.75 21.19 -20.20
N GLY A 334 -6.96 21.68 -18.99
CA GLY A 334 -6.67 23.05 -18.60
C GLY A 334 -5.20 23.42 -18.69
N TRP A 335 -4.90 24.71 -18.60
CA TRP A 335 -3.52 25.22 -18.57
C TRP A 335 -2.70 24.70 -19.75
N ASN A 336 -3.24 24.86 -20.95
CA ASN A 336 -2.62 24.48 -22.22
C ASN A 336 -2.68 25.67 -23.18
N GLN A 337 -2.47 25.44 -24.47
CA GLN A 337 -2.49 26.47 -25.52
C GLN A 337 -3.52 26.11 -26.60
N LEU A 338 -4.59 25.40 -26.23
CA LEU A 338 -5.62 24.93 -27.15
C LEU A 338 -6.39 26.12 -27.72
N THR A 339 -6.50 26.17 -29.05
CA THR A 339 -7.28 27.19 -29.77
C THR A 339 -8.68 26.73 -30.13
N SER A 340 -8.89 25.41 -30.13
CA SER A 340 -10.18 24.75 -30.34
C SER A 340 -10.19 23.43 -29.59
N LEU A 341 -11.39 22.97 -29.24
CA LEU A 341 -11.62 21.69 -28.58
C LEU A 341 -12.96 21.12 -29.07
N ASP A 342 -12.91 20.00 -29.78
CA ASP A 342 -14.10 19.26 -30.22
C ASP A 342 -14.35 18.07 -29.29
N VAL A 343 -15.42 18.17 -28.50
CA VAL A 343 -15.89 17.10 -27.59
C VAL A 343 -17.19 16.45 -28.07
N SER A 344 -17.60 16.67 -29.33
CA SER A 344 -18.89 16.23 -29.86
C SER A 344 -19.08 14.71 -29.88
N LYS A 345 -17.99 13.93 -29.87
CA LYS A 345 -18.00 12.47 -29.84
C LYS A 345 -17.96 11.88 -28.43
N ASN A 346 -17.64 12.69 -27.43
CA ASN A 346 -17.50 12.25 -26.04
C ASN A 346 -18.84 12.38 -25.30
N THR A 347 -19.87 11.70 -25.79
CA THR A 347 -21.25 11.84 -25.26
C THR A 347 -21.40 11.33 -23.83
N ALA A 348 -20.44 10.54 -23.33
CA ALA A 348 -20.36 10.06 -21.96
C ALA A 348 -19.73 11.08 -20.97
N LEU A 349 -19.25 12.22 -21.47
CA LEU A 349 -18.49 13.19 -20.67
C LEU A 349 -19.35 13.78 -19.54
N LYS A 350 -18.88 13.61 -18.30
CA LYS A 350 -19.48 14.12 -17.05
C LYS A 350 -18.71 15.30 -16.48
N HIS A 351 -17.39 15.31 -16.68
CA HIS A 351 -16.50 16.35 -16.18
C HIS A 351 -15.60 16.85 -17.31
N LEU A 352 -15.72 18.14 -17.62
CA LEU A 352 -14.86 18.82 -18.58
C LEU A 352 -14.20 20.01 -17.89
N GLU A 353 -12.88 19.99 -17.82
CA GLU A 353 -12.04 21.11 -17.39
C GLU A 353 -11.09 21.46 -18.54
N CYS A 354 -11.29 22.62 -19.14
CA CYS A 354 -10.50 23.13 -20.26
C CYS A 354 -10.11 24.60 -20.03
N SER A 355 -9.87 24.95 -18.77
CA SER A 355 -9.57 26.31 -18.36
C SER A 355 -8.19 26.78 -18.82
N GLU A 356 -7.91 28.08 -18.75
CA GLU A 356 -6.57 28.64 -19.04
C GLU A 356 -6.04 28.13 -20.40
N ASN A 357 -6.85 28.37 -21.44
CA ASN A 357 -6.56 28.02 -22.83
C ASN A 357 -6.85 29.24 -23.73
N GLN A 358 -6.86 29.05 -25.05
CA GLN A 358 -7.11 30.10 -26.05
C GLN A 358 -8.38 29.80 -26.88
N LEU A 359 -9.37 29.14 -26.27
CA LEU A 359 -10.59 28.72 -26.95
C LEU A 359 -11.45 29.94 -27.30
N THR A 360 -11.84 30.06 -28.57
CA THR A 360 -12.75 31.12 -29.04
C THR A 360 -14.20 30.67 -29.13
N SER A 361 -14.43 29.35 -29.15
CA SER A 361 -15.75 28.72 -29.10
C SER A 361 -15.62 27.37 -28.41
N LEU A 362 -16.73 26.93 -27.79
CA LEU A 362 -16.84 25.63 -27.15
C LEU A 362 -18.29 25.13 -27.32
N ASP A 363 -18.45 24.02 -28.04
CA ASP A 363 -19.75 23.37 -28.22
C ASP A 363 -19.84 22.13 -27.31
N VAL A 364 -20.73 22.19 -26.33
CA VAL A 364 -21.02 21.10 -25.38
C VAL A 364 -22.42 20.51 -25.56
N SER A 365 -23.11 20.82 -26.66
CA SER A 365 -24.51 20.45 -26.89
C SER A 365 -24.76 18.93 -26.95
N ASN A 366 -23.74 18.15 -27.34
CA ASN A 366 -23.78 16.69 -27.38
C ASN A 366 -23.40 16.02 -26.04
N ASN A 367 -22.82 16.76 -25.11
CA ASN A 367 -22.34 16.25 -23.82
C ASN A 367 -23.43 16.37 -22.75
N ILE A 368 -24.60 15.80 -23.02
CA ILE A 368 -25.80 15.94 -22.18
C ILE A 368 -25.64 15.41 -20.75
N ALA A 369 -24.62 14.55 -20.53
CA ALA A 369 -24.26 13.98 -19.24
C ALA A 369 -23.35 14.88 -18.40
N LEU A 370 -22.93 16.06 -18.90
CA LEU A 370 -22.06 16.98 -18.17
C LEU A 370 -22.69 17.40 -16.84
N VAL A 371 -21.93 17.18 -15.76
CA VAL A 371 -22.24 17.56 -14.39
C VAL A 371 -21.36 18.75 -13.96
N ASN A 372 -20.11 18.79 -14.42
CA ASN A 372 -19.19 19.89 -14.16
C ASN A 372 -18.56 20.36 -15.48
N LEU A 373 -18.64 21.66 -15.74
CA LEU A 373 -17.94 22.35 -16.81
C LEU A 373 -17.11 23.50 -16.23
N ASP A 374 -15.79 23.40 -16.34
CA ASP A 374 -14.88 24.50 -16.10
C ASP A 374 -14.15 24.89 -17.39
N CYS A 375 -14.44 26.09 -17.88
CA CYS A 375 -13.85 26.69 -19.06
C CYS A 375 -13.33 28.10 -18.76
N TRP A 376 -13.00 28.38 -17.49
CA TRP A 376 -12.54 29.70 -17.07
C TRP A 376 -11.27 30.13 -17.81
N TRP A 377 -11.10 31.43 -17.99
CA TRP A 377 -9.94 32.02 -18.66
C TRP A 377 -9.70 31.46 -20.07
N ASN A 378 -10.66 31.75 -20.95
CA ASN A 378 -10.60 31.50 -22.38
C ASN A 378 -11.04 32.78 -23.13
N GLN A 379 -11.28 32.68 -24.44
CA GLN A 379 -11.71 33.78 -25.31
C GLN A 379 -13.13 33.54 -25.86
N LEU A 380 -13.99 32.86 -25.08
CA LEU A 380 -15.35 32.52 -25.51
C LEU A 380 -16.24 33.78 -25.56
N THR A 381 -16.97 33.95 -26.65
CA THR A 381 -17.92 35.08 -26.83
C THR A 381 -19.39 34.69 -26.59
N ALA A 382 -19.68 33.39 -26.69
CA ALA A 382 -20.95 32.76 -26.35
C ALA A 382 -20.69 31.33 -25.87
N LEU A 383 -21.57 30.82 -25.01
CA LEU A 383 -21.56 29.45 -24.53
C LEU A 383 -23.02 29.01 -24.34
N ASP A 384 -23.48 27.99 -25.06
CA ASP A 384 -24.84 27.44 -24.89
C ASP A 384 -24.78 26.16 -24.06
N VAL A 385 -25.33 26.21 -22.85
CA VAL A 385 -25.43 25.05 -21.94
C VAL A 385 -26.86 24.51 -21.80
N THR A 386 -27.80 24.92 -22.65
CA THR A 386 -29.23 24.58 -22.53
C THR A 386 -29.51 23.09 -22.68
N LYS A 387 -28.61 22.33 -23.31
CA LYS A 387 -28.70 20.86 -23.46
C LYS A 387 -28.09 20.10 -22.29
N ASN A 388 -27.25 20.73 -21.48
CA ASN A 388 -26.52 20.10 -20.37
C ASN A 388 -27.38 20.13 -19.09
N THR A 389 -28.56 19.52 -19.14
CA THR A 389 -29.54 19.58 -18.05
C THR A 389 -29.09 18.95 -16.72
N ALA A 390 -28.01 18.16 -16.74
CA ALA A 390 -27.38 17.57 -15.56
C ALA A 390 -26.31 18.49 -14.91
N LEU A 391 -26.04 19.65 -15.50
CA LEU A 391 -24.95 20.54 -15.07
C LEU A 391 -25.24 21.09 -13.66
N GLY A 392 -24.40 20.69 -12.70
CA GLY A 392 -24.46 21.14 -11.30
C GLY A 392 -23.43 22.21 -10.96
N SER A 393 -22.35 22.32 -11.75
CA SER A 393 -21.31 23.34 -11.60
C SER A 393 -20.86 23.87 -12.95
N LEU A 394 -20.78 25.19 -13.06
CA LEU A 394 -20.30 25.91 -14.23
C LEU A 394 -19.35 27.02 -13.79
N ASN A 395 -18.12 26.97 -14.28
CA ASN A 395 -17.18 28.08 -14.20
C ASN A 395 -16.80 28.51 -15.63
N CYS A 396 -17.28 29.68 -16.02
CA CYS A 396 -16.97 30.30 -17.31
C CYS A 396 -16.41 31.72 -17.14
N SER A 397 -15.91 32.04 -15.94
CA SER A 397 -15.33 33.35 -15.63
C SER A 397 -14.07 33.63 -16.47
N GLY A 398 -13.72 34.91 -16.64
CA GLY A 398 -12.55 35.27 -17.44
C GLY A 398 -12.69 35.01 -18.96
N ASN A 399 -13.92 34.92 -19.45
CA ASN A 399 -14.27 34.89 -20.88
C ASN A 399 -14.89 36.23 -21.33
N GLU A 400 -15.12 36.38 -22.64
CA GLU A 400 -15.76 37.54 -23.27
C GLU A 400 -17.26 37.31 -23.55
N LEU A 401 -17.94 36.57 -22.67
CA LEU A 401 -19.31 36.11 -22.90
C LEU A 401 -20.31 37.27 -22.96
N THR A 402 -21.11 37.29 -24.03
CA THR A 402 -22.25 38.20 -24.19
C THR A 402 -23.61 37.52 -23.99
N ALA A 403 -23.63 36.18 -24.01
CA ALA A 403 -24.79 35.34 -23.77
C ALA A 403 -24.36 33.99 -23.15
N LEU A 404 -25.27 33.38 -22.38
CA LEU A 404 -25.12 32.08 -21.72
C LEU A 404 -26.37 31.21 -21.94
#